data_AF-A0A101IM38-F1
#
_entry.id   AF-A0A101IM38-F1
#
_cell.length_a   1.000
_cell.length_b   1.000
_cell.length_c   1.000
_cell.angle_alpha   90.00
_cell.angle_beta   90.00
_cell.angle_gamma   90.00
#
_symmetry.space_group_name_H-M   'P 1'
#
loop_
_entity.id
_entity.type
_entity.pdbx_description
1 polymer ?
#
loop_
_entity_poly.entity_id
_entity_poly.type
_entity_poly.pdbx_seq_one_letter_code
_entity_poly.pdbx_strand_id
1 'polypeptide(L)'
;MTNLMRACALAALVFFLCIGGTSGQFGYRITNSSPENGMIVEDFASAGSVTQTPVQMGYSVGGDDTVYLHIGEVAMTGSKVGINDIRLTISPFGPPGSKVGVVDGDRENDLRRFSSGLPRIVFLDDGTIIGQFDLDDPVYIKVVTPFDKIGPGDVRLDSPVDLPGTRVLDFDPDNGASCSVLHSGPSFNLWLPGARGVVRFYNANGNLYANPGALFGTWPSPPIYDAPDVVYFDVSSPTAYPRNFGYLTPNAIRMSN
;
A
#
# COMPACT_ATOMS: atom_id res chain seq x y z
N MET A 1 -36.00 9.16 -27.00
CA MET A 1 -34.58 9.45 -26.68
C MET A 1 -34.30 9.60 -25.18
N THR A 2 -35.30 9.83 -24.32
CA THR A 2 -35.13 10.07 -22.87
C THR A 2 -34.85 8.82 -22.03
N ASN A 3 -35.36 7.65 -22.42
CA ASN A 3 -35.19 6.41 -21.64
C ASN A 3 -33.81 5.75 -21.86
N LEU A 4 -33.21 5.91 -23.04
CA LEU A 4 -31.87 5.39 -23.35
C LEU A 4 -30.78 6.15 -22.59
N MET A 5 -30.86 7.49 -22.55
CA MET A 5 -29.92 8.32 -21.76
C MET A 5 -30.02 8.06 -20.25
N ARG A 6 -31.22 7.80 -19.72
CA ARG A 6 -31.41 7.41 -18.32
C ARG A 6 -30.83 6.02 -18.02
N ALA A 7 -30.99 5.07 -18.94
CA ALA A 7 -30.41 3.73 -18.79
C ALA A 7 -28.87 3.78 -18.86
N CYS A 8 -28.29 4.59 -19.74
CA CYS A 8 -26.83 4.77 -19.81
C CYS A 8 -26.27 5.49 -18.57
N ALA A 9 -26.96 6.52 -18.06
CA ALA A 9 -26.54 7.20 -16.83
C ALA A 9 -26.65 6.29 -15.59
N LEU A 10 -27.69 5.46 -15.51
CA LEU A 10 -27.86 4.49 -14.42
C LEU A 10 -26.86 3.34 -14.53
N ALA A 11 -26.58 2.85 -15.74
CA ALA A 11 -25.55 1.84 -15.97
C ALA A 11 -24.14 2.38 -15.64
N ALA A 12 -23.84 3.63 -16.01
CA ALA A 12 -22.59 4.29 -15.64
C ALA A 12 -22.49 4.49 -14.11
N LEU A 13 -23.59 4.85 -13.44
CA LEU A 13 -23.64 4.98 -11.98
C LEU A 13 -23.43 3.63 -11.27
N VAL A 14 -24.04 2.55 -11.78
CA VAL A 14 -23.87 1.18 -11.26
C VAL A 14 -22.46 0.65 -11.54
N PHE A 15 -21.86 0.98 -12.70
CA PHE A 15 -20.47 0.63 -12.99
C PHE A 15 -19.51 1.40 -12.06
N PHE A 16 -19.72 2.69 -11.82
CA PHE A 16 -18.94 3.49 -10.87
C PHE A 16 -19.05 2.98 -9.42
N LEU A 17 -20.22 2.47 -9.01
CA LEU A 17 -20.44 1.89 -7.68
C LEU A 17 -19.77 0.52 -7.46
N CYS A 18 -19.26 -0.12 -8.52
CA CYS A 18 -18.69 -1.47 -8.44
C CYS A 18 -17.17 -1.52 -8.60
N ILE A 19 -16.48 -0.39 -8.79
CA ILE A 19 -15.03 -0.38 -9.10
C ILE A 19 -14.18 0.12 -7.91
N GLY A 20 -14.80 0.48 -6.77
CA GLY A 20 -14.08 0.59 -5.50
C GLY A 20 -13.97 -0.77 -4.80
N GLY A 21 -12.81 -1.07 -4.20
CA GLY A 21 -12.68 -2.27 -3.35
C GLY A 21 -13.77 -2.29 -2.27
N THR A 22 -14.28 -3.46 -1.90
CA THR A 22 -15.15 -3.55 -0.73
C THR A 22 -14.32 -3.42 0.54
N SER A 23 -14.91 -2.98 1.66
CA SER A 23 -14.20 -2.99 2.95
C SER A 23 -13.56 -4.34 3.21
N GLY A 24 -12.30 -4.32 3.66
CA GLY A 24 -11.49 -5.52 3.87
C GLY A 24 -10.70 -6.02 2.65
N GLN A 25 -10.81 -5.38 1.48
CA GLN A 25 -10.05 -5.76 0.27
C GLN A 25 -8.82 -4.88 0.04
N PHE A 26 -7.83 -5.43 -0.64
CA PHE A 26 -6.71 -4.68 -1.22
C PHE A 26 -7.20 -3.50 -2.07
N GLY A 27 -6.58 -2.33 -1.86
CA GLY A 27 -6.94 -1.08 -2.53
C GLY A 27 -8.15 -0.38 -1.95
N TYR A 28 -8.80 -0.93 -0.91
CA TYR A 28 -9.94 -0.27 -0.28
C TYR A 28 -9.55 1.09 0.30
N ARG A 29 -10.25 2.13 -0.16
CA ARG A 29 -10.17 3.49 0.35
C ARG A 29 -10.96 3.63 1.65
N ILE A 30 -10.29 4.03 2.74
CA ILE A 30 -10.97 4.35 3.99
C ILE A 30 -11.80 5.63 3.81
N THR A 31 -13.04 5.58 4.27
CA THR A 31 -14.03 6.66 4.28
C THR A 31 -14.51 6.92 5.71
N ASN A 32 -15.28 7.99 5.92
CA ASN A 32 -15.83 8.30 7.23
C ASN A 32 -16.75 7.20 7.80
N SER A 33 -17.40 6.41 6.93
CA SER A 33 -18.28 5.30 7.32
C SER A 33 -17.60 3.93 7.30
N SER A 34 -16.31 3.86 6.97
CA SER A 34 -15.57 2.60 6.96
C SER A 34 -15.45 2.04 8.39
N PRO A 35 -15.60 0.72 8.58
CA PRO A 35 -15.44 0.10 9.91
C PRO A 35 -14.03 0.24 10.47
N GLU A 36 -13.04 0.46 9.60
CA GLU A 36 -11.64 0.65 9.94
C GLU A 36 -11.30 2.11 10.34
N ASN A 37 -12.20 3.06 10.10
CA ASN A 37 -11.97 4.47 10.42
C ASN A 37 -11.75 4.65 11.94
N GLY A 38 -10.66 5.31 12.31
CA GLY A 38 -10.23 5.51 13.69
C GLY A 38 -9.45 4.35 14.32
N MET A 39 -9.20 3.25 13.61
CA MET A 39 -8.32 2.19 14.11
C MET A 39 -6.88 2.71 14.31
N ILE A 40 -6.24 2.26 15.40
CA ILE A 40 -4.83 2.56 15.67
C ILE A 40 -3.95 1.67 14.78
N VAL A 41 -3.02 2.28 14.06
CA VAL A 41 -2.03 1.59 13.23
C VAL A 41 -0.63 1.92 13.69
N GLU A 42 0.24 0.93 13.65
CA GLU A 42 1.56 0.96 14.26
C GLU A 42 2.64 1.09 13.18
N ASP A 43 3.71 1.81 13.50
CA ASP A 43 4.89 1.87 12.64
C ASP A 43 5.64 0.52 12.66
N PHE A 44 6.28 0.18 11.53
CA PHE A 44 7.18 -0.97 11.44
C PHE A 44 8.47 -0.69 12.22
N ALA A 45 8.57 -1.20 13.45
CA ALA A 45 9.74 -1.12 14.30
C ALA A 45 10.36 -2.49 14.57
N SER A 46 11.68 -2.54 14.69
CA SER A 46 12.35 -3.76 15.14
C SER A 46 12.15 -3.95 16.65
N ALA A 47 11.74 -5.16 17.01
CA ALA A 47 11.66 -5.65 18.37
C ALA A 47 12.88 -5.23 19.25
N GLY A 48 12.63 -4.39 20.25
CA GLY A 48 13.65 -4.01 21.24
C GLY A 48 14.68 -2.97 20.80
N SER A 49 14.53 -2.34 19.63
CA SER A 49 15.36 -1.21 19.22
C SER A 49 14.51 -0.07 18.65
N VAL A 50 15.04 1.17 18.68
CA VAL A 50 14.41 2.34 18.03
C VAL A 50 14.59 2.28 16.49
N THR A 51 15.18 1.20 15.97
CA THR A 51 15.44 1.05 14.54
C THR A 51 14.17 0.60 13.85
N GLN A 52 13.66 1.41 12.93
CA GLN A 52 12.54 1.04 12.08
C GLN A 52 12.91 -0.12 11.16
N THR A 53 12.03 -1.10 11.02
CA THR A 53 12.16 -2.17 10.04
C THR A 53 11.83 -1.58 8.67
N PRO A 54 12.75 -1.61 7.69
CA PRO A 54 12.46 -1.11 6.36
C PRO A 54 11.22 -1.78 5.75
N VAL A 55 10.35 -0.95 5.18
CA VAL A 55 9.27 -1.41 4.29
C VAL A 55 9.54 -0.86 2.90
N GLN A 56 9.88 -1.75 1.97
CA GLN A 56 10.36 -1.38 0.64
C GLN A 56 9.60 -2.16 -0.42
N MET A 57 9.63 -1.70 -1.66
CA MET A 57 9.00 -2.43 -2.75
C MET A 57 10.04 -3.00 -3.71
N GLY A 58 9.80 -4.22 -4.16
CA GLY A 58 10.62 -4.93 -5.13
C GLY A 58 9.75 -5.78 -6.04
N TYR A 59 10.37 -6.40 -7.05
CA TYR A 59 9.68 -7.35 -7.93
C TYR A 59 10.51 -8.62 -8.08
N SER A 60 9.83 -9.77 -8.18
CA SER A 60 10.50 -11.05 -8.41
C SER A 60 10.78 -11.25 -9.90
N VAL A 61 11.96 -11.77 -10.26
CA VAL A 61 12.27 -12.13 -11.66
C VAL A 61 12.22 -13.65 -11.83
N GLY A 62 11.42 -14.13 -12.80
CA GLY A 62 11.42 -15.55 -13.19
C GLY A 62 10.09 -16.30 -13.06
N GLY A 63 8.96 -15.63 -12.88
CA GLY A 63 7.64 -16.27 -12.86
C GLY A 63 6.56 -15.38 -13.48
N ASP A 64 6.30 -14.22 -12.87
CA ASP A 64 5.15 -13.38 -13.21
C ASP A 64 5.40 -11.86 -13.03
N ASP A 65 6.66 -11.46 -12.81
CA ASP A 65 7.07 -10.10 -12.45
C ASP A 65 6.23 -9.51 -11.29
N THR A 66 5.82 -10.33 -10.32
CA THR A 66 4.98 -9.87 -9.20
C THR A 66 5.69 -8.77 -8.42
N VAL A 67 4.98 -7.69 -8.10
CA VAL A 67 5.46 -6.62 -7.22
C VAL A 67 5.11 -6.97 -5.78
N TYR A 68 6.08 -6.80 -4.88
CA TYR A 68 5.93 -7.08 -3.46
C TYR A 68 6.18 -5.82 -2.64
N LEU A 69 5.43 -5.66 -1.55
CA LEU A 69 5.84 -4.86 -0.40
C LEU A 69 6.63 -5.77 0.53
N HIS A 70 7.95 -5.60 0.51
CA HIS A 70 8.90 -6.33 1.34
C HIS A 70 9.01 -5.69 2.73
N ILE A 71 8.85 -6.51 3.76
CA ILE A 71 8.88 -6.07 5.16
C ILE A 71 10.02 -6.80 5.86
N GLY A 72 11.14 -6.11 6.10
CA GLY A 72 12.32 -6.76 6.65
C GLY A 72 13.60 -6.01 6.34
N GLU A 73 14.69 -6.78 6.17
CA GLU A 73 15.98 -6.20 5.79
C GLU A 73 15.85 -5.43 4.47
N VAL A 74 16.70 -4.41 4.29
CA VAL A 74 16.67 -3.56 3.09
C VAL A 74 16.66 -4.46 1.84
N ALA A 75 15.67 -4.28 0.97
CA ALA A 75 15.55 -4.97 -0.31
C ALA A 75 16.70 -4.54 -1.22
N MET A 76 17.86 -5.18 -1.06
CA MET A 76 19.04 -5.05 -1.87
C MET A 76 18.98 -6.09 -3.00
N THR A 77 19.76 -5.90 -4.07
CA THR A 77 19.98 -7.00 -5.03
C THR A 77 20.53 -8.20 -4.27
N GLY A 78 19.77 -9.31 -4.25
CA GLY A 78 20.08 -10.51 -3.45
C GLY A 78 19.20 -10.70 -2.21
N SER A 79 18.32 -9.76 -1.89
CA SER A 79 17.20 -10.00 -0.96
C SER A 79 16.18 -10.92 -1.61
N LYS A 80 15.39 -11.59 -0.78
CA LYS A 80 14.41 -12.57 -1.21
C LYS A 80 13.03 -12.23 -0.69
N VAL A 81 12.00 -12.73 -1.39
CA VAL A 81 10.62 -12.69 -0.92
C VAL A 81 10.54 -13.41 0.42
N GLY A 82 10.23 -12.65 1.46
CA GLY A 82 10.11 -13.09 2.84
C GLY A 82 8.69 -13.57 3.17
N ILE A 83 8.56 -14.29 4.29
CA ILE A 83 7.26 -14.55 4.88
C ILE A 83 6.59 -13.23 5.29
N ASN A 84 5.28 -13.13 5.09
CA ASN A 84 4.47 -11.94 5.36
C ASN A 84 4.79 -10.72 4.48
N ASP A 85 5.66 -10.84 3.47
CA ASP A 85 5.69 -9.89 2.36
C ASP A 85 4.32 -9.86 1.68
N ILE A 86 3.94 -8.70 1.14
CA ILE A 86 2.60 -8.53 0.56
C ILE A 86 2.71 -8.45 -0.95
N ARG A 87 1.88 -9.23 -1.65
CA ARG A 87 1.75 -9.17 -3.11
C ARG A 87 0.96 -7.95 -3.49
N LEU A 88 1.58 -7.01 -4.19
CA LEU A 88 0.92 -5.78 -4.68
C LEU A 88 0.31 -5.96 -6.06
N THR A 89 0.70 -7.02 -6.78
CA THR A 89 0.06 -7.46 -8.02
C THR A 89 -0.39 -8.91 -7.91
N ILE A 90 -1.14 -9.39 -8.90
CA ILE A 90 -1.53 -10.80 -8.97
C ILE A 90 -0.29 -11.71 -9.05
N SER A 91 -0.42 -12.90 -8.44
CA SER A 91 0.57 -13.98 -8.44
C SER A 91 -0.16 -15.33 -8.51
N PRO A 92 0.45 -16.39 -9.06
CA PRO A 92 -0.09 -17.75 -8.97
C PRO A 92 -0.32 -18.24 -7.53
N PHE A 93 0.34 -17.63 -6.56
CA PHE A 93 0.27 -18.02 -5.14
C PHE A 93 -0.72 -17.18 -4.32
N GLY A 94 -1.30 -16.13 -4.88
CA GLY A 94 -2.32 -15.35 -4.20
C GLY A 94 -2.75 -14.07 -4.91
N PRO A 95 -3.92 -13.52 -4.55
CA PRO A 95 -4.39 -12.25 -5.09
C PRO A 95 -3.57 -11.06 -4.56
N PRO A 96 -3.71 -9.86 -5.17
CA PRO A 96 -3.23 -8.62 -4.58
C PRO A 96 -3.69 -8.45 -3.12
N GLY A 97 -2.80 -7.93 -2.28
CA GLY A 97 -2.95 -7.79 -0.83
C GLY A 97 -2.73 -9.07 -0.03
N SER A 98 -2.59 -10.24 -0.67
CA SER A 98 -2.27 -11.46 0.07
C SER A 98 -0.84 -11.44 0.59
N LYS A 99 -0.63 -12.04 1.77
CA LYS A 99 0.69 -12.24 2.35
C LYS A 99 1.33 -13.53 1.84
N VAL A 100 2.66 -13.52 1.72
CA VAL A 100 3.45 -14.71 1.38
C VAL A 100 3.47 -15.66 2.57
N GLY A 101 2.92 -16.85 2.37
CA GLY A 101 2.86 -17.94 3.33
C GLY A 101 4.10 -18.82 3.34
N VAL A 102 4.18 -19.68 4.37
CA VAL A 102 5.30 -20.61 4.57
C VAL A 102 5.46 -21.69 3.49
N VAL A 103 4.41 -21.95 2.70
CA VAL A 103 4.39 -23.00 1.67
C VAL A 103 4.28 -22.43 0.25
N ASP A 104 4.26 -21.11 0.12
CA ASP A 104 4.08 -20.48 -1.18
C ASP A 104 5.37 -20.63 -2.01
N GLY A 105 5.21 -20.94 -3.29
CA GLY A 105 6.32 -21.20 -4.20
C GLY A 105 7.07 -19.94 -4.64
N ASP A 106 6.54 -18.75 -4.33
CA ASP A 106 7.23 -17.48 -4.53
C ASP A 106 8.07 -17.04 -3.33
N ARG A 107 7.97 -17.73 -2.19
CA ARG A 107 8.89 -17.52 -1.06
C ARG A 107 10.31 -17.85 -1.48
N GLU A 108 11.28 -17.07 -1.00
CA GLU A 108 12.70 -17.19 -1.32
C GLU A 108 13.06 -16.83 -2.77
N ASN A 109 12.10 -16.40 -3.60
CA ASN A 109 12.42 -15.86 -4.92
C ASN A 109 13.27 -14.60 -4.78
N ASP A 110 14.24 -14.45 -5.68
CA ASP A 110 15.10 -13.27 -5.70
C ASP A 110 14.26 -12.01 -5.99
N LEU A 111 14.33 -11.05 -5.08
CA LEU A 111 13.76 -9.72 -5.27
C LEU A 111 14.76 -8.82 -6.00
N ARG A 112 14.27 -8.11 -7.00
CA ARG A 112 14.99 -7.03 -7.66
C ARG A 112 14.45 -5.68 -7.20
N ARG A 113 15.37 -4.77 -6.96
CA ARG A 113 15.08 -3.36 -6.74
C ARG A 113 14.64 -2.69 -8.04
N PHE A 114 13.78 -1.68 -7.92
CA PHE A 114 13.50 -0.76 -9.02
C PHE A 114 14.70 0.18 -9.26
N SER A 115 14.69 0.86 -10.41
CA SER A 115 15.69 1.87 -10.74
C SER A 115 15.67 3.03 -9.74
N SER A 116 16.81 3.72 -9.59
CA SER A 116 16.91 4.89 -8.70
C SER A 116 15.77 5.89 -8.93
N GLY A 117 15.16 6.34 -7.83
CA GLY A 117 14.00 7.24 -7.86
C GLY A 117 12.65 6.54 -8.03
N LEU A 118 12.63 5.22 -8.16
CA LEU A 118 11.44 4.35 -8.13
C LEU A 118 11.65 3.22 -7.11
N PRO A 119 10.57 2.62 -6.61
CA PRO A 119 9.17 2.95 -6.89
C PRO A 119 8.67 4.12 -6.03
N ARG A 120 7.48 4.63 -6.36
CA ARG A 120 6.78 5.69 -5.60
C ARG A 120 5.32 5.34 -5.43
N ILE A 121 4.66 5.96 -4.46
CA ILE A 121 3.20 6.04 -4.44
C ILE A 121 2.82 7.42 -4.98
N VAL A 122 1.95 7.44 -5.97
CA VAL A 122 1.52 8.65 -6.68
C VAL A 122 0.00 8.71 -6.76
N PHE A 123 -0.54 9.90 -6.99
CA PHE A 123 -1.97 10.11 -7.21
C PHE A 123 -2.20 10.95 -8.46
N LEU A 124 -3.38 10.80 -9.05
CA LEU A 124 -3.89 11.67 -10.11
C LEU A 124 -4.79 12.68 -9.43
N ASP A 125 -4.52 13.96 -9.66
CA ASP A 125 -5.31 15.09 -9.17
C ASP A 125 -6.52 15.30 -10.08
N ASP A 126 -7.33 14.24 -10.17
CA ASP A 126 -8.53 14.13 -10.99
C ASP A 126 -9.80 14.27 -10.13
N GLY A 127 -9.63 14.42 -8.81
CA GLY A 127 -10.68 14.58 -7.83
C GLY A 127 -11.35 15.95 -7.85
N THR A 128 -12.07 16.24 -6.77
CA THR A 128 -12.89 17.46 -6.68
C THR A 128 -12.08 18.67 -6.24
N ILE A 129 -10.93 18.47 -5.59
CA ILE A 129 -10.10 19.52 -5.05
C ILE A 129 -8.76 19.58 -5.77
N ILE A 130 -8.72 20.36 -6.86
CA ILE A 130 -7.50 20.57 -7.65
C ILE A 130 -6.33 21.02 -6.76
N GLY A 131 -5.21 20.30 -6.88
CA GLY A 131 -3.93 20.54 -6.22
C GLY A 131 -3.82 19.85 -4.86
N GLN A 132 -4.86 19.14 -4.41
CA GLN A 132 -4.89 18.47 -3.12
C GLN A 132 -5.22 17.01 -3.29
N PHE A 133 -4.60 16.18 -2.47
CA PHE A 133 -4.92 14.75 -2.47
C PHE A 133 -6.23 14.52 -1.72
N ASP A 134 -7.24 13.98 -2.39
CA ASP A 134 -8.57 13.72 -1.84
C ASP A 134 -9.08 12.27 -2.06
N LEU A 135 -10.34 12.02 -1.69
CA LEU A 135 -10.96 10.67 -1.71
C LEU A 135 -11.26 10.17 -3.13
N ASP A 136 -11.38 11.08 -4.09
CA ASP A 136 -11.74 10.76 -5.46
C ASP A 136 -10.50 10.55 -6.34
N ASP A 137 -9.32 10.93 -5.83
CA ASP A 137 -8.04 10.81 -6.53
C ASP A 137 -7.55 9.36 -6.66
N PRO A 138 -7.39 8.86 -7.90
CA PRO A 138 -6.81 7.55 -8.14
C PRO A 138 -5.35 7.48 -7.66
N VAL A 139 -4.96 6.37 -7.03
CA VAL A 139 -3.63 6.13 -6.48
C VAL A 139 -2.96 4.94 -7.15
N TYR A 140 -1.67 5.11 -7.44
CA TYR A 140 -0.84 4.13 -8.13
C TYR A 140 0.49 3.91 -7.42
N ILE A 141 1.04 2.72 -7.61
CA ILE A 141 2.46 2.45 -7.38
C ILE A 141 3.17 2.70 -8.71
N LYS A 142 3.95 3.78 -8.73
CA LYS A 142 4.80 4.15 -9.86
C LYS A 142 6.03 3.26 -9.89
N VAL A 143 6.24 2.55 -11.00
CA VAL A 143 7.39 1.65 -11.20
C VAL A 143 8.10 1.86 -12.55
N VAL A 144 7.55 2.71 -13.43
CA VAL A 144 8.18 3.06 -14.72
C VAL A 144 8.44 4.56 -14.88
N THR A 145 9.26 4.94 -15.86
CA THR A 145 9.49 6.34 -16.27
C THR A 145 8.58 6.76 -17.43
N PRO A 146 8.25 8.05 -17.60
CA PRO A 146 8.69 9.20 -16.79
C PRO A 146 7.99 9.25 -15.42
N PHE A 147 8.55 10.01 -14.46
CA PHE A 147 8.10 10.00 -13.06
C PHE A 147 6.82 10.79 -12.79
N ASP A 148 6.45 11.68 -13.71
CA ASP A 148 5.34 12.64 -13.62
C ASP A 148 4.10 12.19 -14.40
N LYS A 149 4.15 11.01 -15.03
CA LYS A 149 3.01 10.45 -15.77
C LYS A 149 2.85 8.97 -15.50
N ILE A 150 1.61 8.53 -15.33
CA ILE A 150 1.28 7.10 -15.35
C ILE A 150 1.71 6.51 -16.68
N GLY A 151 2.30 5.32 -16.62
CA GLY A 151 2.78 4.60 -17.77
C GLY A 151 2.56 3.09 -17.67
N PRO A 152 2.76 2.37 -18.79
CA PRO A 152 2.55 0.94 -18.84
C PRO A 152 3.45 0.22 -17.83
N GLY A 153 2.85 -0.61 -17.00
CA GLY A 153 3.52 -1.35 -15.92
C GLY A 153 3.35 -0.75 -14.52
N ASP A 154 2.95 0.53 -14.39
CA ASP A 154 2.53 1.09 -13.10
C ASP A 154 1.35 0.27 -12.53
N VAL A 155 1.25 0.18 -11.21
CA VAL A 155 0.24 -0.67 -10.55
C VAL A 155 -0.87 0.18 -9.96
N ARG A 156 -2.13 -0.14 -10.25
CA ARG A 156 -3.29 0.50 -9.62
C ARG A 156 -3.37 0.08 -8.17
N LEU A 157 -3.27 1.02 -7.25
CA LEU A 157 -3.53 0.74 -5.84
C LEU A 157 -5.01 0.98 -5.52
N ASP A 158 -5.59 2.04 -6.08
CA ASP A 158 -7.02 2.36 -6.01
C ASP A 158 -7.34 3.25 -7.22
N SER A 159 -8.21 2.79 -8.12
CA SER A 159 -8.48 3.50 -9.38
C SER A 159 -9.85 3.12 -9.91
N PRO A 160 -10.60 4.05 -10.54
CA PRO A 160 -11.87 3.75 -11.19
C PRO A 160 -11.72 3.02 -12.54
N VAL A 161 -10.49 2.85 -13.05
CA VAL A 161 -10.23 2.27 -14.37
C VAL A 161 -10.31 0.74 -14.35
N ASP A 162 -9.69 0.10 -13.37
CA ASP A 162 -9.64 -1.35 -13.22
C ASP A 162 -9.33 -1.73 -11.76
N LEU A 163 -9.40 -3.02 -11.45
CA LEU A 163 -9.23 -3.55 -10.11
C LEU A 163 -7.85 -3.20 -9.51
N PRO A 164 -7.78 -2.98 -8.18
CA PRO A 164 -6.53 -2.89 -7.44
C PRO A 164 -5.57 -4.06 -7.71
N GLY A 165 -4.30 -3.75 -7.90
CA GLY A 165 -3.21 -4.68 -8.17
C GLY A 165 -3.03 -5.07 -9.64
N THR A 166 -3.85 -4.51 -10.53
CA THR A 166 -3.64 -4.61 -11.98
C THR A 166 -2.55 -3.63 -12.43
N ARG A 167 -1.88 -3.97 -13.52
CA ARG A 167 -0.90 -3.11 -14.18
C ARG A 167 -1.59 -2.25 -15.22
N VAL A 168 -1.14 -1.01 -15.37
CA VAL A 168 -1.52 -0.14 -16.48
C VAL A 168 -0.96 -0.71 -17.78
N LEU A 169 -1.81 -0.79 -18.80
CA LEU A 169 -1.49 -1.25 -20.15
C LEU A 169 -1.41 -0.07 -21.11
N ASP A 170 -0.80 -0.29 -22.27
CA ASP A 170 -0.60 0.76 -23.29
C ASP A 170 -1.91 1.42 -23.75
N PHE A 171 -3.01 0.66 -23.76
CA PHE A 171 -4.32 1.10 -24.24
C PHE A 171 -5.26 1.57 -23.12
N ASP A 172 -4.83 1.52 -21.86
CA ASP A 172 -5.67 1.92 -20.75
C ASP A 172 -5.85 3.45 -20.72
N PRO A 173 -7.03 3.95 -20.31
CA PRO A 173 -7.35 5.37 -20.37
C PRO A 173 -6.54 6.23 -19.38
N ASP A 174 -5.97 5.64 -18.33
CA ASP A 174 -5.10 6.29 -17.36
C ASP A 174 -3.62 6.34 -17.82
N ASN A 175 -3.26 5.65 -18.91
CA ASN A 175 -1.92 5.74 -19.47
C ASN A 175 -1.63 7.17 -19.98
N GLY A 176 -0.51 7.74 -19.53
CA GLY A 176 -0.08 9.09 -19.88
C GLY A 176 -0.68 10.21 -19.03
N ALA A 177 -1.58 9.89 -18.09
CA ALA A 177 -2.15 10.85 -17.16
C ALA A 177 -1.06 11.44 -16.24
N SER A 178 -1.13 12.74 -15.98
CA SER A 178 -0.19 13.42 -15.08
C SER A 178 -0.43 13.02 -13.63
N CYS A 179 0.65 12.75 -12.89
CA CYS A 179 0.56 12.30 -11.51
C CYS A 179 1.47 13.10 -10.57
N SER A 180 1.05 13.21 -9.32
CA SER A 180 1.77 13.85 -8.24
C SER A 180 2.22 12.84 -7.18
N VAL A 181 3.31 13.13 -6.47
CA VAL A 181 3.88 12.21 -5.48
C VAL A 181 3.10 12.24 -4.16
N LEU A 182 2.68 11.07 -3.68
CA LEU A 182 2.27 10.86 -2.28
C LEU A 182 3.46 10.44 -1.41
N HIS A 183 4.32 9.55 -1.91
CA HIS A 183 5.50 9.07 -1.20
C HIS A 183 6.63 8.67 -2.17
N SER A 184 7.83 9.21 -1.99
CA SER A 184 8.95 9.07 -2.95
C SER A 184 9.79 7.79 -2.81
N GLY A 185 9.51 6.95 -1.81
CA GLY A 185 10.33 5.77 -1.50
C GLY A 185 11.76 6.16 -1.07
N PRO A 186 12.70 5.20 -0.94
CA PRO A 186 12.53 3.77 -1.16
C PRO A 186 11.90 3.04 0.03
N SER A 187 11.96 3.62 1.24
CA SER A 187 11.34 3.09 2.45
C SER A 187 10.03 3.82 2.72
N PHE A 188 8.92 3.10 2.61
CA PHE A 188 7.57 3.66 2.66
C PHE A 188 7.01 3.82 4.07
N ASN A 189 7.68 3.29 5.09
CA ASN A 189 7.32 3.45 6.50
C ASN A 189 7.96 4.68 7.17
N LEU A 190 8.64 5.54 6.42
CA LEU A 190 9.33 6.72 6.91
C LEU A 190 8.63 8.01 6.47
N TRP A 191 8.35 8.91 7.40
CA TRP A 191 7.81 10.23 7.06
C TRP A 191 8.92 11.15 6.51
N LEU A 192 9.14 11.12 5.19
CA LEU A 192 10.13 11.96 4.51
C LEU A 192 9.56 13.37 4.26
N PRO A 193 10.41 14.42 4.15
CA PRO A 193 9.95 15.74 3.72
C PRO A 193 9.20 15.66 2.39
N GLY A 194 7.95 16.13 2.36
CA GLY A 194 7.07 16.07 1.20
C GLY A 194 6.23 14.79 1.08
N ALA A 195 6.43 13.80 1.95
CA ALA A 195 5.51 12.67 2.08
C ALA A 195 4.14 13.15 2.58
N ARG A 196 3.08 12.55 2.05
CA ARG A 196 1.68 12.79 2.43
C ARG A 196 1.05 11.59 3.16
N GLY A 197 1.86 10.57 3.46
CA GLY A 197 1.46 9.36 4.16
C GLY A 197 2.62 8.37 4.26
N VAL A 198 2.46 7.31 5.03
CA VAL A 198 3.44 6.24 5.26
C VAL A 198 2.74 4.89 5.41
N VAL A 199 3.49 3.80 5.23
CA VAL A 199 2.97 2.45 5.43
C VAL A 199 3.05 2.07 6.90
N ARG A 200 1.91 1.64 7.46
CA ARG A 200 1.73 1.19 8.85
C ARG A 200 0.91 -0.11 8.87
N PHE A 201 0.82 -0.76 10.02
CA PHE A 201 0.01 -1.96 10.18
C PHE A 201 -0.94 -1.90 11.38
N TYR A 202 -2.12 -2.49 11.24
CA TYR A 202 -3.04 -2.76 12.34
C TYR A 202 -2.63 -4.09 12.98
N ASN A 203 -2.23 -4.02 14.25
CA ASN A 203 -1.89 -5.19 15.05
C ASN A 203 -3.17 -5.91 15.49
N ALA A 204 -3.55 -6.95 14.74
CA ALA A 204 -4.84 -7.61 14.90
C ALA A 204 -4.89 -8.55 16.10
N ASN A 205 -3.75 -9.13 16.47
CA ASN A 205 -3.65 -10.09 17.58
C ASN A 205 -3.12 -9.46 18.88
N GLY A 206 -2.76 -8.17 18.86
CA GLY A 206 -2.23 -7.43 19.99
C GLY A 206 -0.85 -7.92 20.45
N ASN A 207 -0.11 -8.61 19.58
CA ASN A 207 1.21 -9.13 19.91
C ASN A 207 2.18 -7.96 20.21
N LEU A 208 3.03 -8.14 21.22
CA LEU A 208 4.05 -7.15 21.56
C LEU A 208 5.35 -7.89 21.76
N TYR A 209 6.46 -7.25 21.41
CA TYR A 209 7.76 -7.82 21.70
C TYR A 209 8.06 -7.83 23.19
N ALA A 210 8.03 -9.02 23.80
CA ALA A 210 8.50 -9.21 25.15
C ALA A 210 10.03 -9.31 25.15
N ASN A 211 10.72 -8.28 25.64
CA ASN A 211 12.15 -8.40 25.93
C ASN A 211 12.32 -9.21 27.22
N PRO A 212 12.88 -10.44 27.19
CA PRO A 212 12.98 -11.31 28.36
C PRO A 212 13.86 -10.74 29.49
N GLY A 213 14.63 -9.68 29.24
CA GLY A 213 15.52 -9.04 30.21
C GLY A 213 15.19 -7.57 30.52
N ALA A 214 14.10 -7.01 29.98
CA ALA A 214 13.72 -5.63 30.26
C ALA A 214 13.15 -5.50 31.68
N LEU A 215 13.72 -4.60 32.48
CA LEU A 215 13.10 -4.17 33.74
C LEU A 215 11.70 -3.65 33.42
N PHE A 216 10.71 -3.99 34.26
CA PHE A 216 9.27 -3.67 34.14
C PHE A 216 8.91 -2.18 33.92
N GLY A 217 9.87 -1.27 33.77
CA GLY A 217 9.70 0.16 33.57
C GLY A 217 9.99 0.69 32.15
N THR A 218 10.46 -0.11 31.18
CA THR A 218 10.70 0.35 29.79
C THR A 218 9.52 0.11 28.85
N TRP A 219 8.30 0.31 29.36
CA TRP A 219 7.07 0.25 28.57
C TRP A 219 6.89 1.50 27.70
N PRO A 220 6.26 1.37 26.51
CA PRO A 220 5.64 0.16 25.95
C PRO A 220 6.56 -0.64 25.02
N SER A 221 6.47 -1.98 25.08
CA SER A 221 7.06 -2.88 24.09
C SER A 221 6.53 -2.59 22.68
N PRO A 222 7.37 -2.66 21.62
CA PRO A 222 6.92 -2.42 20.26
C PRO A 222 6.00 -3.56 19.76
N PRO A 223 4.96 -3.24 18.99
CA PRO A 223 4.15 -4.20 18.23
C PRO A 223 4.99 -5.06 17.27
N ILE A 224 4.56 -6.28 16.98
CA ILE A 224 5.23 -7.18 16.04
C ILE A 224 4.33 -7.37 14.82
N TYR A 225 4.81 -7.00 13.63
CA TYR A 225 4.10 -7.33 12.41
C TYR A 225 4.13 -8.84 12.14
N ASP A 226 2.97 -9.47 11.99
CA ASP A 226 2.83 -10.87 11.58
C ASP A 226 1.63 -11.14 10.65
N ALA A 227 1.34 -12.42 10.42
CA ALA A 227 0.38 -12.87 9.40
C ALA A 227 -1.05 -12.29 9.52
N PRO A 228 -1.70 -12.22 10.70
CA PRO A 228 -3.03 -11.61 10.84
C PRO A 228 -3.07 -10.09 10.69
N ASP A 229 -1.93 -9.39 10.73
CA ASP A 229 -1.91 -7.93 10.74
C ASP A 229 -2.22 -7.32 9.38
N VAL A 230 -3.01 -6.25 9.36
CA VAL A 230 -3.41 -5.60 8.10
C VAL A 230 -2.53 -4.39 7.86
N VAL A 231 -2.02 -4.22 6.64
CA VAL A 231 -1.13 -3.13 6.27
C VAL A 231 -1.90 -2.06 5.51
N TYR A 232 -1.60 -0.80 5.80
CA TYR A 232 -2.24 0.35 5.18
C TYR A 232 -1.20 1.38 4.74
N PHE A 233 -1.48 2.08 3.64
CA PHE A 233 -0.90 3.39 3.40
C PHE A 233 -1.73 4.41 4.16
N ASP A 234 -1.18 4.90 5.27
CA ASP A 234 -1.84 5.84 6.18
C ASP A 234 -1.38 7.27 5.91
N VAL A 235 -2.34 8.17 5.72
CA VAL A 235 -2.10 9.60 5.47
C VAL A 235 -2.10 10.44 6.74
N SER A 236 -2.41 9.84 7.90
CA SER A 236 -2.43 10.55 9.16
C SER A 236 -1.02 10.93 9.61
N SER A 237 -0.89 12.15 10.14
CA SER A 237 0.37 12.59 10.75
C SER A 237 0.72 11.69 11.94
N PRO A 238 2.00 11.34 12.13
CA PRO A 238 2.42 10.49 13.24
C PRO A 238 2.08 11.13 14.60
N THR A 239 1.70 10.30 15.58
CA THR A 239 1.66 10.74 16.98
C THR A 239 3.08 10.91 17.54
N ALA A 240 3.22 11.76 18.56
CA ALA A 240 4.51 12.08 19.15
C ALA A 240 5.17 10.88 19.88
N TYR A 241 6.50 10.87 19.88
CA TYR A 241 7.40 9.95 20.60
C TYR A 241 6.98 9.71 22.08
N PRO A 242 7.17 8.52 22.69
CA PRO A 242 8.02 7.39 22.30
C PRO A 242 7.36 6.28 21.46
N ARG A 243 6.07 6.41 21.13
CA ARG A 243 5.34 5.45 20.32
C ARG A 243 4.77 6.18 19.11
N ASN A 244 5.39 5.98 17.96
CA ASN A 244 4.86 6.49 16.71
C ASN A 244 3.78 5.52 16.22
N PHE A 245 2.53 5.94 16.31
CA PHE A 245 1.38 5.28 15.73
C PHE A 245 0.57 6.31 14.94
N GLY A 246 -0.32 5.81 14.09
CA GLY A 246 -1.28 6.59 13.35
C GLY A 246 -2.71 6.20 13.71
N TYR A 247 -3.65 6.93 13.16
CA TYR A 247 -5.05 6.55 13.15
C TYR A 247 -5.50 6.47 11.71
N LEU A 248 -6.15 5.38 11.33
CA LEU A 248 -6.76 5.30 10.02
C LEU A 248 -7.79 6.42 9.90
N THR A 249 -7.56 7.28 8.93
CA THR A 249 -8.42 8.40 8.59
C THR A 249 -8.91 8.22 7.16
N PRO A 250 -9.96 8.94 6.74
CA PRO A 250 -10.33 8.98 5.34
C PRO A 250 -9.11 9.28 4.46
N ASN A 251 -9.05 8.65 3.27
CA ASN A 251 -7.91 8.61 2.34
C ASN A 251 -6.82 7.58 2.63
N ALA A 252 -6.79 6.95 3.81
CA ALA A 252 -5.93 5.79 4.00
C ALA A 252 -6.32 4.65 3.03
N ILE A 253 -5.36 3.80 2.67
CA ILE A 253 -5.56 2.72 1.69
C ILE A 253 -5.17 1.40 2.30
N ARG A 254 -6.06 0.41 2.23
CA ARG A 254 -5.73 -0.97 2.61
C ARG A 254 -4.77 -1.59 1.61
N MET A 255 -3.60 -1.99 2.08
CA MET A 255 -2.55 -2.61 1.27
C MET A 255 -2.42 -4.13 1.48
N SER A 256 -3.13 -4.72 2.44
CA SER A 256 -3.21 -6.19 2.55
C SER A 256 -4.61 -6.68 2.94
N ASN A 257 -4.89 -7.95 2.65
CA ASN A 257 -6.12 -8.63 3.05
C ASN A 257 -6.00 -9.21 4.46
#